data_AF-A0A668SIS0-F1
#
_entry.id   AF-A0A668SIS0-F1
#
_cell.length_a   1.000
_cell.length_b   1.000
_cell.length_c   1.000
_cell.angle_alpha   90.00
_cell.angle_beta   90.00
_cell.angle_gamma   90.00
#
_symmetry.space_group_name_H-M   'P 1'
#
loop_
_entity.id
_entity.type
_entity.pdbx_description
1 polymer ?
#
loop_
_entity_poly.entity_id
_entity_poly.type
_entity_poly.pdbx_seq_one_letter_code
_entity_poly.pdbx_strand_id
1 'polypeptide(L)'
;NSKSFFHIYILTLFHTLFKMFSIKASHFDGLITTILGYILLAGALIVCHALASLVKFQRSRRLLGVCYIVVKVSLLVAMEIGLFPLICGWWLDICSLEMFDATLKDREQSFDSAPGTTMFLHWLVGMVYVFYFASFILLLREVLRPGVLWFLRNLNDPDFNPVQEMIHLPIYRHLRRFILSVVVFGSIVLLMLWLPIRIIKLLFPNFLPYNVMLYSDAPVSELSLELLLLQVVLPALLEQGHTRQWLKRLIHAWTFTAGYVLDLHSYLLGDHEEDDNQQNNHPGRVNNHRIPGLGEGLHAAHQAILQQGGPVGFQPYHRPINFPLKIILLVVFMCFTLLLASLICLTLPVFVGRWLMSFWMGSAMVHELYTAASGLYVCWLSIRAATVLLSWMPQGRTVIMLKVHEWTLMILKTVVVALLLAAVIPLLLGLLFELVIVAPLRVPLDQTPLFYPWQDWALGVLHAKIIAAITLMGPQWWLKTVIEQVYANGIRNIDLHFIVRRLAAPVICVLLLCLCLPYTVSKGVTPLLGVQPEMQTLVERRIYPFLLMVFILLAILSFQIRQFKRLYEHIKNDKYLVGQRLVNYERKAGRSVSSSSYSTSS
;
A
#
# COMPACT_ATOMS: atom_id res chain seq x y z
N ASN A 1 35.74 -24.92 -5.92
CA ASN A 1 35.99 -23.60 -5.27
C ASN A 1 34.77 -22.71 -5.01
N SER A 2 33.55 -22.99 -5.51
CA SER A 2 32.36 -22.14 -5.24
C SER A 2 31.73 -22.32 -3.83
N LYS A 3 31.79 -23.52 -3.23
CA LYS A 3 31.25 -23.79 -1.87
C LYS A 3 32.01 -23.11 -0.74
N SER A 4 33.31 -22.85 -0.92
CA SER A 4 34.13 -22.14 0.07
C SER A 4 33.81 -20.63 0.06
N PHE A 5 33.55 -20.05 -1.12
CA PHE A 5 33.20 -18.63 -1.25
C PHE A 5 31.86 -18.27 -0.60
N PHE A 6 30.82 -19.11 -0.71
CA PHE A 6 29.52 -18.83 -0.11
C PHE A 6 29.57 -18.89 1.43
N HIS A 7 30.25 -19.91 1.98
CA HIS A 7 30.43 -20.04 3.42
C HIS A 7 31.33 -18.94 3.98
N ILE A 8 32.40 -18.58 3.28
CA ILE A 8 33.27 -17.44 3.63
C ILE A 8 32.46 -16.15 3.58
N TYR A 9 31.69 -15.86 2.53
CA TYR A 9 30.88 -14.65 2.47
C TYR A 9 29.83 -14.56 3.59
N ILE A 10 29.11 -15.64 3.89
CA ILE A 10 28.15 -15.65 5.01
C ILE A 10 28.87 -15.44 6.33
N LEU A 11 30.01 -16.10 6.56
CA LEU A 11 30.80 -15.92 7.79
C LEU A 11 31.38 -14.51 7.87
N THR A 12 31.83 -13.96 6.74
CA THR A 12 32.40 -12.61 6.64
C THR A 12 31.31 -11.58 6.86
N LEU A 13 30.09 -11.82 6.38
CA LEU A 13 28.95 -10.92 6.51
C LEU A 13 28.35 -10.99 7.94
N PHE A 14 28.25 -12.18 8.54
CA PHE A 14 27.97 -12.34 9.97
C PHE A 14 29.05 -11.71 10.84
N HIS A 15 30.32 -11.89 10.50
CA HIS A 15 31.44 -11.29 11.20
C HIS A 15 31.43 -9.76 11.04
N THR A 16 31.11 -9.24 9.86
CA THR A 16 31.04 -7.79 9.59
C THR A 16 29.85 -7.17 10.30
N LEU A 17 28.67 -7.82 10.28
CA LEU A 17 27.51 -7.42 11.08
C LEU A 17 27.81 -7.46 12.57
N PHE A 18 28.41 -8.55 13.07
CA PHE A 18 28.77 -8.68 14.48
C PHE A 18 29.84 -7.67 14.89
N LYS A 19 30.83 -7.42 14.05
CA LYS A 19 31.91 -6.45 14.27
C LYS A 19 31.37 -5.02 14.21
N MET A 20 30.45 -4.71 13.30
CA MET A 20 29.77 -3.41 13.24
C MET A 20 28.84 -3.20 14.45
N PHE A 21 28.14 -4.24 14.89
CA PHE A 21 27.30 -4.21 16.09
C PHE A 21 28.12 -4.11 17.39
N SER A 22 29.28 -4.77 17.47
CA SER A 22 30.18 -4.74 18.64
C SER A 22 31.08 -3.51 18.70
N ILE A 23 31.56 -2.97 17.57
CA ILE A 23 32.44 -1.79 17.53
C ILE A 23 31.66 -0.48 17.71
N LYS A 24 30.35 -0.44 17.38
CA LYS A 24 29.54 0.80 17.36
C LYS A 24 28.45 0.87 18.44
N ALA A 25 28.63 0.17 19.55
CA ALA A 25 27.74 0.25 20.72
C ALA A 25 27.65 1.68 21.31
N SER A 26 28.66 2.54 21.09
CA SER A 26 28.77 3.88 21.68
C SER A 26 27.68 4.89 21.28
N HIS A 27 27.05 4.74 20.11
CA HIS A 27 26.03 5.70 19.64
C HIS A 27 24.61 5.35 20.12
N PHE A 28 24.37 4.10 20.51
CA PHE A 28 23.08 3.60 21.01
C PHE A 28 23.23 2.95 22.38
N ASP A 29 24.11 3.51 23.21
CA ASP A 29 24.32 3.05 24.59
C ASP A 29 22.99 2.92 25.34
N GLY A 30 22.04 3.84 25.16
CA GLY A 30 20.70 3.76 25.77
C GLY A 30 19.88 2.52 25.37
N LEU A 31 19.89 2.12 24.09
CA LEU A 31 19.14 0.95 23.62
C LEU A 31 19.80 -0.36 24.05
N ILE A 32 21.14 -0.40 24.03
CA ILE A 32 21.89 -1.58 24.45
C ILE A 32 21.81 -1.76 25.96
N THR A 33 21.97 -0.68 26.74
CA THR A 33 21.85 -0.71 28.21
C THR A 33 20.45 -1.08 28.66
N THR A 34 19.40 -0.63 27.98
CA THR A 34 18.02 -1.03 28.30
C THR A 34 17.79 -2.52 28.03
N ILE A 35 18.17 -3.04 26.86
CA ILE A 35 18.04 -4.48 26.54
C ILE A 35 18.85 -5.34 27.53
N LEU A 36 20.11 -4.97 27.79
CA LEU A 36 20.94 -5.66 28.77
C LEU A 36 20.34 -5.59 30.18
N GLY A 37 19.80 -4.44 30.57
CA GLY A 37 19.09 -4.24 31.83
C GLY A 37 17.88 -5.17 31.98
N TYR A 38 17.07 -5.32 30.93
CA TYR A 38 15.93 -6.25 30.93
C TYR A 38 16.36 -7.72 30.96
N ILE A 39 17.47 -8.08 30.30
CA ILE A 39 18.04 -9.44 30.37
C ILE A 39 18.54 -9.74 31.78
N LEU A 40 19.28 -8.81 32.40
CA LEU A 40 19.75 -8.94 33.78
C LEU A 40 18.57 -9.00 34.76
N LEU A 41 17.54 -8.17 34.57
CA LEU A 41 16.31 -8.19 35.35
C LEU A 41 15.60 -9.55 35.23
N ALA A 42 15.48 -10.09 34.00
CA ALA A 42 14.91 -11.42 33.79
C ALA A 42 15.71 -12.51 34.52
N GLY A 43 17.05 -12.44 34.46
CA GLY A 43 17.94 -13.33 35.21
C GLY A 43 17.75 -13.23 36.72
N ALA A 44 17.70 -12.00 37.25
CA ALA A 44 17.46 -11.74 38.67
C ALA A 44 16.09 -12.28 39.12
N LEU A 45 15.03 -12.08 38.32
CA LEU A 45 13.69 -12.61 38.60
C LEU A 45 13.67 -14.14 38.61
N ILE A 46 14.42 -14.81 37.73
CA ILE A 46 14.58 -16.29 37.76
C ILE A 46 15.25 -16.74 39.06
N VAL A 47 16.34 -16.08 39.45
CA VAL A 47 17.07 -16.40 40.70
C VAL A 47 16.18 -16.17 41.92
N CYS A 48 15.50 -15.02 42.01
CA CYS A 48 14.54 -14.73 43.08
C CYS A 48 13.38 -15.73 43.11
N HIS A 49 12.87 -16.15 41.95
CA HIS A 49 11.83 -17.18 41.86
C HIS A 49 12.33 -18.54 42.39
N ALA A 50 13.58 -18.92 42.08
CA ALA A 50 14.20 -20.13 42.61
C ALA A 50 14.38 -20.04 44.14
N LEU A 51 14.87 -18.92 44.67
CA LEU A 51 15.01 -18.68 46.11
C LEU A 51 13.65 -18.70 46.83
N ALA A 52 12.62 -18.05 46.28
CA ALA A 52 11.27 -18.07 46.86
C ALA A 52 10.65 -19.48 46.84
N SER A 53 11.02 -20.32 45.86
CA SER A 53 10.63 -21.73 45.81
C SER A 53 11.31 -22.55 46.90
N LEU A 54 12.57 -22.28 47.21
CA LEU A 54 13.29 -22.93 48.31
C LEU A 54 12.69 -22.57 49.68
N VAL A 55 12.28 -21.31 49.86
CA VAL A 55 11.68 -20.81 51.11
C VAL A 55 10.16 -21.10 51.23
N LYS A 56 9.55 -21.77 50.23
CA LYS A 56 8.11 -22.11 50.15
C LYS A 56 7.14 -20.91 50.24
N PHE A 57 7.58 -19.70 49.88
CA PHE A 57 6.71 -18.51 49.85
C PHE A 57 5.83 -18.48 48.59
N GLN A 58 4.62 -19.04 48.71
CA GLN A 58 3.71 -19.24 47.57
C GLN A 58 3.25 -17.95 46.86
N ARG A 59 2.99 -16.87 47.60
CA ARG A 59 2.51 -15.59 47.04
C ARG A 59 3.62 -14.86 46.27
N SER A 60 4.81 -14.73 46.87
CA SER A 60 5.97 -14.09 46.23
C SER A 60 6.41 -14.84 44.97
N ARG A 61 6.44 -16.18 45.02
CA ARG A 61 6.73 -17.03 43.86
C ARG A 61 5.79 -16.76 42.69
N ARG A 62 4.48 -16.65 42.93
CA ARG A 62 3.50 -16.36 41.87
C ARG A 62 3.72 -14.98 41.25
N LEU A 63 4.00 -13.97 42.07
CA LEU A 63 4.24 -12.60 41.60
C LEU A 63 5.53 -12.49 40.77
N LEU A 64 6.62 -13.10 41.25
CA LEU A 64 7.90 -13.16 40.52
C LEU A 64 7.78 -13.91 39.20
N GLY A 65 7.02 -15.01 39.17
CA GLY A 65 6.75 -15.78 37.96
C GLY A 65 5.99 -14.96 36.90
N VAL A 66 4.96 -14.20 37.31
CA VAL A 66 4.23 -13.30 36.40
C VAL A 66 5.13 -12.18 35.90
N CYS A 67 5.93 -11.56 36.78
CA CYS A 67 6.87 -10.50 36.41
C CYS A 67 7.90 -10.99 35.38
N TYR A 68 8.46 -12.19 35.59
CA TYR A 68 9.36 -12.82 34.63
C TYR A 68 8.68 -13.05 33.28
N ILE A 69 7.43 -13.55 33.26
CA ILE A 69 6.70 -13.78 32.01
C ILE A 69 6.52 -12.47 31.24
N VAL A 70 6.16 -11.37 31.92
CA VAL A 70 6.01 -10.05 31.28
C VAL A 70 7.34 -9.61 30.66
N VAL A 71 8.44 -9.65 31.41
CA VAL A 71 9.77 -9.26 30.90
C VAL A 71 10.20 -10.16 29.73
N LYS A 72 9.99 -11.48 29.84
CA LYS A 72 10.28 -12.45 28.78
C LYS A 72 9.51 -12.13 27.50
N VAL A 73 8.20 -11.91 27.58
CA VAL A 73 7.36 -11.60 26.41
C VAL A 73 7.81 -10.28 25.78
N SER A 74 8.06 -9.24 26.58
CA SER A 74 8.55 -7.95 26.07
C SER A 74 9.87 -8.08 25.31
N LEU A 75 10.83 -8.85 25.84
CA LEU A 75 12.11 -9.13 25.18
C LEU A 75 11.93 -9.91 23.86
N LEU A 76 11.05 -10.91 23.86
CA LEU A 76 10.75 -11.69 22.64
C LEU A 76 10.05 -10.83 21.57
N VAL A 77 9.13 -9.95 21.97
CA VAL A 77 8.48 -9.01 21.05
C VAL A 77 9.48 -8.01 20.48
N ALA A 78 10.37 -7.44 21.31
CA ALA A 78 11.43 -6.54 20.84
C ALA A 78 12.38 -7.23 19.84
N MET A 79 12.70 -8.50 20.08
CA MET A 79 13.49 -9.32 19.16
C MET A 79 12.76 -9.58 17.83
N GLU A 80 11.48 -9.96 17.86
CA GLU A 80 10.73 -10.30 16.64
C GLU A 80 10.30 -9.09 15.81
N ILE A 81 9.91 -7.97 16.44
CA ILE A 81 9.40 -6.77 15.72
C ILE A 81 10.52 -5.74 15.47
N GLY A 82 11.50 -5.64 16.37
CA GLY A 82 12.61 -4.71 16.23
C GLY A 82 13.79 -5.33 15.49
N LEU A 83 14.41 -6.36 16.09
CA LEU A 83 15.68 -6.90 15.61
C LEU A 83 15.54 -7.69 14.30
N PHE A 84 14.51 -8.53 14.15
CA PHE A 84 14.37 -9.36 12.95
C PHE A 84 14.23 -8.54 11.66
N PRO A 85 13.35 -7.52 11.56
CA PRO A 85 13.30 -6.64 10.39
C PRO A 85 14.61 -5.89 10.17
N LEU A 86 15.26 -5.40 11.23
CA LEU A 86 16.54 -4.70 11.11
C LEU A 86 17.61 -5.58 10.43
N ILE A 87 17.76 -6.83 10.86
CA ILE A 87 18.70 -7.79 10.25
C ILE A 87 18.37 -8.01 8.76
N CYS A 88 17.08 -8.18 8.44
CA CYS A 88 16.65 -8.35 7.06
C CYS A 88 16.96 -7.11 6.22
N GLY A 89 16.75 -5.90 6.76
CA GLY A 89 17.07 -4.63 6.11
C GLY A 89 18.56 -4.49 5.79
N TRP A 90 19.44 -4.83 6.73
CA TRP A 90 20.88 -4.85 6.50
C TRP A 90 21.29 -5.85 5.41
N TRP A 91 20.68 -7.02 5.38
CA TRP A 91 20.93 -7.98 4.30
C TRP A 91 20.51 -7.46 2.93
N LEU A 92 19.36 -6.80 2.84
CA LEU A 92 18.91 -6.18 1.59
C LEU A 92 19.87 -5.07 1.13
N ASP A 93 20.32 -4.19 2.05
CA ASP A 93 21.27 -3.12 1.71
C ASP A 93 22.60 -3.70 1.24
N ILE A 94 23.23 -4.59 2.01
CA ILE A 94 24.52 -5.20 1.65
C ILE A 94 24.44 -5.95 0.30
N CYS A 95 23.34 -6.66 0.04
CA CYS A 95 23.15 -7.37 -1.23
C CYS A 95 22.88 -6.44 -2.42
N SER A 96 22.45 -5.20 -2.17
CA SER A 96 22.13 -4.21 -3.21
C SER A 96 23.20 -3.14 -3.42
N LEU A 97 24.29 -3.13 -2.64
CA LEU A 97 25.39 -2.17 -2.78
C LEU A 97 25.93 -2.04 -4.21
N GLU A 98 26.24 -3.18 -4.84
CA GLU A 98 26.76 -3.20 -6.21
C GLU A 98 25.73 -2.74 -7.26
N MET A 99 24.44 -2.71 -6.91
CA MET A 99 23.40 -2.20 -7.78
C MET A 99 23.48 -0.67 -7.89
N PHE A 100 23.94 0.03 -6.84
CA PHE A 100 23.99 1.49 -6.76
C PHE A 100 25.40 2.08 -6.84
N ASP A 101 26.40 1.27 -7.21
CA ASP A 101 27.84 1.62 -7.14
C ASP A 101 28.34 2.08 -5.76
N ALA A 102 27.64 1.66 -4.71
CA ALA A 102 28.01 2.01 -3.34
C ALA A 102 28.95 0.97 -2.75
N THR A 103 29.88 1.40 -1.89
CA THR A 103 30.77 0.51 -1.14
C THR A 103 30.35 0.40 0.32
N LEU A 104 30.86 -0.63 1.01
CA LEU A 104 30.68 -0.76 2.47
C LEU A 104 31.24 0.44 3.24
N LYS A 105 32.26 1.13 2.70
CA LYS A 105 32.85 2.32 3.30
C LYS A 105 31.91 3.52 3.23
N ASP A 106 31.20 3.69 2.11
CA ASP A 106 30.22 4.77 1.96
C ASP A 106 29.05 4.58 2.93
N ARG A 107 28.65 3.33 3.18
CA ARG A 107 27.65 2.99 4.20
C ARG A 107 28.15 3.22 5.62
N GLU A 108 29.40 2.90 5.89
CA GLU A 108 30.02 3.21 7.17
C GLU A 108 30.00 4.73 7.45
N GLN A 109 30.38 5.55 6.47
CA GLN A 109 30.34 7.00 6.57
C GLN A 109 28.91 7.55 6.71
N SER A 110 27.96 7.01 5.96
CA SER A 110 26.54 7.38 6.07
C SER A 110 25.99 7.06 7.48
N PHE A 111 26.33 5.89 8.03
CA PHE A 111 25.95 5.51 9.39
C PHE A 111 26.57 6.45 10.44
N ASP A 112 27.83 6.83 10.28
CA ASP A 112 28.52 7.73 11.23
C ASP A 112 27.94 9.15 11.20
N SER A 113 27.50 9.61 10.02
CA SER A 113 26.87 10.92 9.87
C SER A 113 25.46 11.00 10.48
N ALA A 114 24.66 9.94 10.34
CA ALA A 114 23.24 9.92 10.74
C ALA A 114 22.80 8.54 11.26
N PRO A 115 23.29 8.08 12.43
CA PRO A 115 23.10 6.71 12.89
C PRO A 115 21.62 6.36 13.15
N GLY A 116 20.86 7.27 13.75
CA GLY A 116 19.42 7.10 13.99
C GLY A 116 18.62 6.90 12.70
N THR A 117 18.83 7.78 11.72
CA THR A 117 18.12 7.74 10.43
C THR A 117 18.47 6.47 9.66
N THR A 118 19.75 6.09 9.59
CA THR A 118 20.16 4.85 8.91
C THR A 118 19.56 3.61 9.56
N MET A 119 19.57 3.48 10.90
CA MET A 119 18.92 2.34 11.57
C MET A 119 17.41 2.30 11.30
N PHE A 120 16.75 3.45 11.37
CA PHE A 120 15.32 3.55 11.09
C PHE A 120 14.98 3.13 9.65
N LEU A 121 15.76 3.58 8.67
CA LEU A 121 15.55 3.22 7.26
C LEU A 121 15.76 1.71 7.02
N HIS A 122 16.82 1.11 7.59
CA HIS A 122 17.04 -0.34 7.48
C HIS A 122 15.91 -1.12 8.14
N TRP A 123 15.46 -0.70 9.33
CA TRP A 123 14.32 -1.32 9.99
C TRP A 123 13.04 -1.18 9.16
N LEU A 124 12.76 -0.01 8.60
CA LEU A 124 11.59 0.24 7.77
C LEU A 124 11.57 -0.64 6.52
N VAL A 125 12.66 -0.65 5.75
CA VAL A 125 12.81 -1.49 4.55
C VAL A 125 12.69 -2.97 4.91
N GLY A 126 13.34 -3.38 6.00
CA GLY A 126 13.23 -4.73 6.53
C GLY A 126 11.81 -5.12 6.92
N MET A 127 11.04 -4.21 7.54
CA MET A 127 9.66 -4.46 7.96
C MET A 127 8.75 -4.60 6.74
N VAL A 128 8.93 -3.75 5.72
CA VAL A 128 8.22 -3.85 4.45
C VAL A 128 8.52 -5.19 3.77
N TYR A 129 9.77 -5.64 3.75
CA TYR A 129 10.14 -6.95 3.23
C TYR A 129 9.48 -8.10 3.97
N VAL A 130 9.51 -8.11 5.31
CA VAL A 130 8.85 -9.14 6.13
C VAL A 130 7.35 -9.17 5.87
N PHE A 131 6.70 -8.01 5.74
CA PHE A 131 5.28 -7.89 5.42
C PHE A 131 4.94 -8.49 4.04
N TYR A 132 5.71 -8.16 2.99
CA TYR A 132 5.49 -8.72 1.65
C TYR A 132 5.77 -10.21 1.58
N PHE A 133 6.81 -10.68 2.27
CA PHE A 133 7.10 -12.11 2.38
C PHE A 133 5.96 -12.86 3.07
N ALA A 134 5.45 -12.34 4.19
CA ALA A 134 4.30 -12.93 4.89
C ALA A 134 3.05 -12.96 3.98
N SER A 135 2.78 -11.88 3.26
CA SER A 135 1.68 -11.81 2.28
C SER A 135 1.82 -12.83 1.15
N PHE A 136 3.04 -13.06 0.67
CA PHE A 136 3.34 -14.09 -0.33
C PHE A 136 3.11 -15.50 0.22
N ILE A 137 3.54 -15.80 1.45
CA ILE A 137 3.25 -17.10 2.11
C ILE A 137 1.75 -17.34 2.27
N LEU A 138 0.97 -16.30 2.62
CA LEU A 138 -0.49 -16.42 2.69
C LEU A 138 -1.09 -16.75 1.31
N LEU A 139 -0.61 -16.12 0.24
CA LEU A 139 -1.05 -16.41 -1.12
C LEU A 139 -0.67 -17.84 -1.53
N LEU A 140 0.54 -18.31 -1.20
CA LEU A 140 0.94 -19.70 -1.42
C LEU A 140 0.01 -20.69 -0.70
N ARG A 141 -0.43 -20.40 0.54
CA ARG A 141 -1.38 -21.25 1.27
C ARG A 141 -2.76 -21.34 0.63
N GLU A 142 -3.16 -20.34 -0.15
CA GLU A 142 -4.42 -20.40 -0.89
C GLU A 142 -4.35 -21.26 -2.15
N VAL A 143 -3.15 -21.55 -2.66
CA VAL A 143 -2.92 -22.32 -3.88
C VAL A 143 -2.47 -23.73 -3.56
N LEU A 144 -1.57 -23.87 -2.59
CA LEU A 144 -1.00 -25.13 -2.18
C LEU A 144 -1.91 -25.83 -1.17
N ARG A 145 -1.87 -27.16 -1.22
CA ARG A 145 -2.51 -28.01 -0.25
C ARG A 145 -2.03 -27.72 1.19
N PRO A 146 -2.92 -27.67 2.20
CA PRO A 146 -2.59 -27.22 3.58
C PRO A 146 -1.41 -27.94 4.25
N GLY A 147 -1.14 -29.21 3.91
CA GLY A 147 -0.04 -30.00 4.47
C GLY A 147 1.36 -29.72 3.88
N VAL A 148 1.47 -28.99 2.77
CA VAL A 148 2.75 -28.75 2.08
C VAL A 148 3.62 -27.77 2.86
N LEU A 149 3.02 -26.69 3.37
CA LEU A 149 3.70 -25.64 4.12
C LEU A 149 3.64 -25.87 5.65
N TRP A 150 3.72 -27.13 6.09
CA TRP A 150 3.62 -27.50 7.51
C TRP A 150 4.73 -26.89 8.39
N PHE A 151 5.88 -26.57 7.78
CA PHE A 151 7.03 -25.97 8.46
C PHE A 151 6.86 -24.46 8.71
N LEU A 152 5.99 -23.79 7.94
CA LEU A 152 5.62 -22.41 8.16
C LEU A 152 4.40 -22.36 9.06
N ARG A 153 4.35 -21.39 9.96
CA ARG A 153 3.20 -21.19 10.84
C ARG A 153 2.01 -20.61 10.07
N ASN A 154 0.81 -21.04 10.38
CA ASN A 154 -0.41 -20.42 9.89
C ASN A 154 -0.78 -19.26 10.83
N LEU A 155 -0.72 -18.02 10.33
CA LEU A 155 -1.05 -16.82 11.11
C LEU A 155 -2.56 -16.57 11.18
N ASN A 156 -3.35 -17.23 10.32
CA ASN A 156 -4.80 -17.06 10.23
C ASN A 156 -5.58 -18.16 10.99
N ASP A 157 -4.90 -18.95 11.82
CA ASP A 157 -5.55 -19.92 12.68
C ASP A 157 -6.24 -19.19 13.85
N PRO A 158 -7.57 -19.29 14.03
CA PRO A 158 -8.28 -18.58 15.08
C PRO A 158 -7.82 -18.97 16.50
N ASP A 159 -7.21 -20.14 16.66
CA ASP A 159 -6.66 -20.60 17.94
C ASP A 159 -5.23 -20.07 18.19
N PHE A 160 -4.64 -19.37 17.21
CA PHE A 160 -3.29 -18.86 17.31
C PHE A 160 -3.25 -17.43 17.88
N ASN A 161 -2.74 -17.31 19.11
CA ASN A 161 -2.37 -16.02 19.69
C ASN A 161 -0.84 -15.93 19.87
N PRO A 162 -0.14 -14.99 19.21
CA PRO A 162 1.32 -14.91 19.24
C PRO A 162 1.87 -14.69 20.66
N VAL A 163 1.17 -13.88 21.46
CA VAL A 163 1.54 -13.61 22.86
C VAL A 163 1.39 -14.85 23.72
N GLN A 164 0.32 -15.64 23.55
CA GLN A 164 0.13 -16.89 24.31
C GLN A 164 1.27 -17.86 24.03
N GLU A 165 1.69 -17.97 22.77
CA GLU A 165 2.79 -18.87 22.42
C GLU A 165 4.13 -18.43 23.04
N MET A 166 4.43 -17.12 23.03
CA MET A 166 5.61 -16.55 23.70
C MET A 166 5.63 -16.82 25.21
N ILE A 167 4.46 -16.92 25.84
CA ILE A 167 4.35 -17.29 27.25
C ILE A 167 4.71 -18.77 27.44
N HIS A 168 4.12 -19.67 26.66
CA HIS A 168 4.20 -21.11 26.89
C HIS A 168 5.52 -21.78 26.47
N LEU A 169 6.21 -21.29 25.43
CA LEU A 169 7.41 -21.96 24.92
C LEU A 169 8.70 -21.47 25.60
N PRO A 170 9.73 -22.33 25.77
CA PRO A 170 11.02 -21.92 26.33
C PRO A 170 11.79 -21.00 25.37
N ILE A 171 12.60 -20.09 25.93
CA ILE A 171 13.36 -19.07 25.17
C ILE A 171 14.25 -19.71 24.09
N TYR A 172 14.92 -20.84 24.39
CA TYR A 172 15.74 -21.57 23.42
C TYR A 172 14.96 -21.96 22.15
N ARG A 173 13.67 -22.33 22.28
CA ARG A 173 12.84 -22.72 21.13
C ARG A 173 12.53 -21.50 20.26
N HIS A 174 12.28 -20.34 20.86
CA HIS A 174 12.15 -19.07 20.12
C HIS A 174 13.45 -18.69 19.44
N LEU A 175 14.58 -18.75 20.15
CA LEU A 175 15.88 -18.41 19.59
C LEU A 175 16.27 -19.32 18.41
N ARG A 176 16.06 -20.63 18.53
CA ARG A 176 16.27 -21.57 17.42
C ARG A 176 15.39 -21.23 16.21
N ARG A 177 14.12 -20.90 16.44
CA ARG A 177 13.19 -20.50 15.36
C ARG A 177 13.62 -19.18 14.72
N PHE A 178 14.06 -18.21 15.53
CA PHE A 178 14.59 -16.93 15.06
C PHE A 178 15.84 -17.13 14.19
N ILE A 179 16.77 -18.00 14.60
CA ILE A 179 17.96 -18.29 13.79
C ILE A 179 17.55 -18.95 12.46
N LEU A 180 16.61 -19.90 12.49
CA LEU A 180 16.09 -20.53 11.28
C LEU A 180 15.40 -19.52 10.36
N SER A 181 14.59 -18.60 10.89
CA SER A 181 13.94 -17.56 10.10
C SER A 181 14.97 -16.62 9.49
N VAL A 182 15.99 -16.19 10.23
CA VAL A 182 17.09 -15.41 9.67
C VAL A 182 17.75 -16.18 8.53
N VAL A 183 18.21 -17.41 8.72
CA VAL A 183 18.87 -18.18 7.64
C VAL A 183 17.99 -18.32 6.38
N VAL A 184 16.70 -18.67 6.55
CA VAL A 184 15.77 -18.82 5.43
C VAL A 184 15.60 -17.50 4.68
N PHE A 185 15.29 -16.40 5.39
CA PHE A 185 15.04 -15.10 4.77
C PHE A 185 16.29 -14.59 4.04
N GLY A 186 17.49 -14.87 4.54
CA GLY A 186 18.73 -14.45 3.89
C GLY A 186 19.13 -15.23 2.70
N SER A 187 18.95 -16.55 2.76
CA SER A 187 19.19 -17.39 1.59
C SER A 187 18.30 -16.95 0.42
N ILE A 188 17.06 -16.52 0.70
CA ILE A 188 16.15 -15.96 -0.30
C ILE A 188 16.63 -14.60 -0.81
N VAL A 189 17.08 -13.69 0.07
CA VAL A 189 17.67 -12.40 -0.35
C VAL A 189 18.90 -12.59 -1.24
N LEU A 190 19.80 -13.52 -0.87
CA LEU A 190 20.98 -13.83 -1.68
C LEU A 190 20.60 -14.39 -3.06
N LEU A 191 19.58 -15.26 -3.11
CA LEU A 191 19.07 -15.84 -4.35
C LEU A 191 18.33 -14.81 -5.22
N MET A 192 17.53 -13.92 -4.63
CA MET A 192 16.64 -13.01 -5.36
C MET A 192 17.26 -11.65 -5.67
N LEU A 193 18.33 -11.24 -4.97
CA LEU A 193 19.00 -9.96 -5.22
C LEU A 193 20.46 -10.14 -5.56
N TRP A 194 21.27 -10.68 -4.63
CA TRP A 194 22.72 -10.71 -4.80
C TRP A 194 23.15 -11.50 -6.06
N LEU A 195 22.62 -12.71 -6.23
CA LEU A 195 22.97 -13.56 -7.38
C LEU A 195 22.54 -12.96 -8.73
N PRO A 196 21.30 -12.44 -8.89
CA PRO A 196 20.89 -11.68 -10.07
C PRO A 196 21.80 -10.49 -10.37
N ILE A 197 22.13 -9.66 -9.38
CA ILE A 197 22.98 -8.47 -9.59
C ILE A 197 24.35 -8.88 -10.13
N ARG A 198 24.94 -9.96 -9.59
CA ARG A 198 26.19 -10.53 -10.12
C ARG A 198 26.05 -10.99 -11.57
N ILE A 199 24.97 -11.71 -11.89
CA ILE A 199 24.70 -12.19 -13.24
C ILE A 199 24.51 -11.00 -14.20
N ILE A 200 23.79 -9.95 -13.79
CA ILE A 200 23.57 -8.74 -14.59
C ILE A 200 24.90 -8.03 -14.87
N LYS A 201 25.76 -7.88 -13.87
CA LYS A 201 27.09 -7.26 -14.05
C LYS A 201 27.96 -8.03 -15.04
N LEU A 202 27.82 -9.35 -15.08
CA LEU A 202 28.54 -10.21 -16.02
C LEU A 202 27.95 -10.19 -17.43
N LEU A 203 26.61 -10.21 -17.56
CA LEU A 203 25.92 -10.25 -18.85
C LEU A 203 25.79 -8.87 -19.52
N PHE A 204 25.63 -7.81 -18.72
CA PHE A 204 25.33 -6.45 -19.17
C PHE A 204 26.22 -5.42 -18.43
N PRO A 205 27.50 -5.27 -18.80
CA PRO A 205 28.45 -4.43 -18.06
C PRO A 205 28.09 -2.94 -18.03
N ASN A 206 27.35 -2.45 -19.03
CA ASN A 206 26.92 -1.03 -19.13
C ASN A 206 25.53 -0.78 -18.51
N PHE A 207 24.90 -1.79 -17.92
CA PHE A 207 23.54 -1.65 -17.39
C PHE A 207 23.51 -1.12 -15.96
N LEU A 208 24.46 -1.56 -15.13
CA LEU A 208 24.68 -1.00 -13.79
C LEU A 208 25.69 0.16 -13.87
N PRO A 209 25.65 1.14 -12.95
CA PRO A 209 24.80 1.19 -11.75
C PRO A 209 23.42 1.79 -11.98
N TYR A 210 22.55 1.63 -10.98
CA TYR A 210 21.29 2.35 -10.89
C TYR A 210 21.54 3.74 -10.31
N ASN A 211 21.38 4.77 -11.16
CA ASN A 211 21.49 6.17 -10.79
C ASN A 211 20.38 6.59 -9.82
N VAL A 212 20.76 6.77 -8.55
CA VAL A 212 19.94 7.43 -7.52
C VAL A 212 20.57 8.81 -7.31
N MET A 213 20.17 9.78 -8.14
CA MET A 213 20.63 11.16 -7.96
C MET A 213 19.79 11.81 -6.86
N LEU A 214 20.31 11.88 -5.63
CA LEU A 214 19.78 12.80 -4.62
C LEU A 214 20.39 14.18 -4.91
N TYR A 215 19.72 15.03 -5.71
CA TYR A 215 20.18 16.41 -5.87
C TYR A 215 19.75 17.22 -4.65
N SER A 216 20.74 17.54 -3.81
CA SER A 216 20.61 18.26 -2.53
C SER A 216 19.95 19.64 -2.60
N ASP A 217 19.85 20.25 -3.79
CA ASP A 217 19.51 21.67 -3.92
C ASP A 217 18.00 21.95 -4.03
N ALA A 218 17.14 20.92 -4.14
CA ALA A 218 15.68 21.08 -4.11
C ALA A 218 14.95 19.87 -3.50
N PRO A 219 15.13 19.58 -2.20
CA PRO A 219 14.61 18.36 -1.54
C PRO A 219 13.08 18.20 -1.61
N VAL A 220 12.33 19.30 -1.76
CA VAL A 220 10.85 19.26 -1.86
C VAL A 220 10.37 18.74 -3.23
N SER A 221 11.17 18.92 -4.28
CA SER A 221 10.83 18.49 -5.65
C SER A 221 10.98 16.98 -5.84
N GLU A 222 11.97 16.36 -5.20
CA GLU A 222 12.20 14.91 -5.31
C GLU A 222 11.21 14.13 -4.45
N LEU A 223 11.00 14.57 -3.19
CA LEU A 223 10.03 13.94 -2.29
C LEU A 223 8.59 13.99 -2.84
N SER A 224 8.18 15.07 -3.49
CA SER A 224 6.84 15.16 -4.10
C SER A 224 6.65 14.20 -5.27
N LEU A 225 7.70 13.95 -6.06
CA LEU A 225 7.70 12.98 -7.16
C LEU A 225 7.73 11.53 -6.66
N GLU A 226 8.55 11.22 -5.65
CA GLU A 226 8.59 9.91 -5.02
C GLU A 226 7.26 9.58 -4.33
N LEU A 227 6.65 10.57 -3.65
CA LEU A 227 5.32 10.44 -3.08
C LEU A 227 4.25 10.30 -4.16
N LEU A 228 4.34 10.98 -5.30
CA LEU A 228 3.41 10.82 -6.41
C LEU A 228 3.52 9.42 -7.03
N LEU A 229 4.73 8.89 -7.17
CA LEU A 229 4.96 7.50 -7.55
C LEU A 229 4.34 6.55 -6.50
N LEU A 230 4.62 6.75 -5.22
CA LEU A 230 4.08 5.91 -4.15
C LEU A 230 2.55 6.03 -4.01
N GLN A 231 1.94 7.14 -4.41
CA GLN A 231 0.51 7.40 -4.21
C GLN A 231 -0.36 7.15 -5.45
N VAL A 232 0.22 7.22 -6.65
CA VAL A 232 -0.47 7.00 -7.92
C VAL A 232 -0.03 5.67 -8.53
N VAL A 233 1.29 5.44 -8.60
CA VAL A 233 1.83 4.25 -9.24
C VAL A 233 1.62 3.01 -8.37
N LEU A 234 1.95 3.10 -7.09
CA LEU A 234 1.85 1.93 -6.21
C LEU A 234 0.40 1.44 -6.05
N PRO A 235 -0.63 2.29 -5.83
CA PRO A 235 -2.00 1.80 -5.68
C PRO A 235 -2.64 1.33 -6.98
N ALA A 236 -2.24 1.85 -8.15
CA ALA A 236 -2.71 1.35 -9.44
C ALA A 236 -2.09 -0.01 -9.80
N LEU A 237 -0.82 -0.25 -9.43
CA LEU A 237 -0.21 -1.59 -9.51
C LEU A 237 -0.74 -2.55 -8.43
N LEU A 238 -1.05 -2.02 -7.25
CA LEU A 238 -1.55 -2.75 -6.09
C LEU A 238 -3.08 -2.67 -5.93
N GLU A 239 -3.85 -2.34 -6.96
CA GLU A 239 -5.32 -2.37 -6.88
C GLU A 239 -5.72 -3.86 -6.71
N GLN A 240 -5.84 -4.25 -5.43
CA GLN A 240 -5.36 -5.51 -4.85
C GLN A 240 -6.16 -6.75 -5.28
N GLY A 241 -7.26 -6.59 -6.01
CA GLY A 241 -8.10 -7.69 -6.46
C GLY A 241 -7.52 -8.40 -7.68
N HIS A 242 -7.25 -7.68 -8.76
CA HIS A 242 -6.90 -8.29 -10.04
C HIS A 242 -5.47 -8.79 -10.10
N THR A 243 -4.50 -8.07 -9.54
CA THR A 243 -3.10 -8.51 -9.53
C THR A 243 -2.88 -9.69 -8.60
N ARG A 244 -3.52 -9.72 -7.43
CA ARG A 244 -3.52 -10.89 -6.54
C ARG A 244 -4.13 -12.11 -7.21
N GLN A 245 -5.28 -11.97 -7.88
CA GLN A 245 -5.89 -13.07 -8.62
C GLN A 245 -4.99 -13.55 -9.78
N TRP A 246 -4.37 -12.63 -10.52
CA TRP A 246 -3.46 -12.97 -11.60
C TRP A 246 -2.21 -13.71 -11.07
N LEU A 247 -1.62 -13.21 -9.97
CA LEU A 247 -0.50 -13.85 -9.29
C LEU A 247 -0.89 -15.24 -8.75
N LYS A 248 -2.09 -15.38 -8.18
CA LYS A 248 -2.65 -16.66 -7.75
C LYS A 248 -2.76 -17.65 -8.91
N ARG A 249 -3.29 -17.21 -10.06
CA ARG A 249 -3.37 -18.03 -11.27
C ARG A 249 -1.98 -18.41 -11.81
N LEU A 250 -1.03 -17.48 -11.79
CA LEU A 250 0.35 -17.73 -12.22
C LEU A 250 1.00 -18.78 -11.33
N ILE A 251 0.92 -18.60 -10.01
CA ILE A 251 1.46 -19.55 -9.05
C ILE A 251 0.79 -20.91 -9.20
N HIS A 252 -0.54 -20.97 -9.36
CA HIS A 252 -1.26 -22.21 -9.62
C HIS A 252 -0.81 -22.88 -10.93
N ALA A 253 -0.67 -22.12 -12.01
CA ALA A 253 -0.19 -22.65 -13.29
C ALA A 253 1.24 -23.19 -13.17
N TRP A 254 2.11 -22.50 -12.44
CA TRP A 254 3.48 -22.94 -12.17
C TRP A 254 3.50 -24.20 -11.30
N THR A 255 2.75 -24.25 -10.20
CA THR A 255 2.68 -25.42 -9.31
C THR A 255 2.06 -26.62 -10.03
N PHE A 256 1.06 -26.41 -10.87
CA PHE A 256 0.48 -27.46 -11.72
C PHE A 256 1.51 -28.00 -12.71
N THR A 257 2.22 -27.12 -13.43
CA THR A 257 3.22 -27.53 -14.41
C THR A 257 4.40 -28.25 -13.76
N ALA A 258 4.95 -27.70 -12.68
CA ALA A 258 6.05 -28.31 -11.92
C ALA A 258 5.61 -29.63 -11.27
N GLY A 259 4.39 -29.68 -10.73
CA GLY A 259 3.78 -30.86 -10.14
C GLY A 259 3.56 -31.97 -11.18
N TYR A 260 3.18 -31.63 -12.42
CA TYR A 260 3.02 -32.60 -13.49
C TYR A 260 4.37 -33.14 -13.98
N VAL A 261 5.35 -32.24 -14.23
CA VAL A 261 6.70 -32.63 -14.71
C VAL A 261 7.43 -33.52 -13.70
N LEU A 262 7.25 -33.27 -12.40
CA LEU A 262 7.90 -34.02 -11.32
C LEU A 262 7.04 -35.14 -10.75
N ASP A 263 5.80 -35.31 -11.24
CA ASP A 263 4.81 -36.25 -10.72
C ASP A 263 4.62 -36.08 -9.19
N LEU A 264 4.44 -34.82 -8.79
CA LEU A 264 4.13 -34.32 -7.44
C LEU A 264 2.79 -33.57 -7.39
N HIS A 265 1.97 -33.66 -8.44
CA HIS A 265 0.68 -32.97 -8.54
C HIS A 265 -0.24 -33.25 -7.33
N SER A 266 -0.50 -34.53 -7.05
CA SER A 266 -1.31 -34.98 -5.88
C SER A 266 -0.76 -34.46 -4.54
N TYR A 267 0.57 -34.32 -4.41
CA TYR A 267 1.19 -33.78 -3.20
C TYR A 267 0.98 -32.26 -3.05
N LEU A 268 1.16 -31.49 -4.14
CA LEU A 268 1.14 -30.02 -4.12
C LEU A 268 -0.28 -29.43 -4.15
N LEU A 269 -1.16 -30.00 -4.97
CA LEU A 269 -2.51 -29.47 -5.26
C LEU A 269 -3.63 -30.35 -4.74
N GLY A 270 -3.36 -31.62 -4.41
CA GLY A 270 -4.40 -32.61 -4.13
C GLY A 270 -5.04 -33.15 -5.40
N ASP A 271 -5.76 -34.27 -5.30
CA ASP A 271 -6.50 -34.86 -6.41
C ASP A 271 -7.92 -34.27 -6.43
N HIS A 272 -8.33 -33.70 -7.56
CA HIS A 272 -9.65 -33.07 -7.78
C HIS A 272 -10.71 -34.14 -8.12
N GLU A 273 -10.80 -35.19 -7.32
CA GLU A 273 -11.83 -36.21 -7.47
C GLU A 273 -12.42 -36.48 -6.09
N GLU A 274 -13.49 -35.76 -5.71
CA GLU A 274 -14.60 -36.23 -4.85
C GLU A 274 -15.58 -35.15 -4.34
N ASP A 275 -15.36 -33.85 -4.56
CA ASP A 275 -16.34 -32.83 -4.11
C ASP A 275 -17.62 -32.77 -4.97
N ASP A 276 -17.59 -33.20 -6.24
CA ASP A 276 -18.80 -33.31 -7.07
C ASP A 276 -19.65 -34.56 -6.76
N ASN A 277 -19.10 -35.55 -6.04
CA ASN A 277 -19.82 -36.79 -5.70
C ASN A 277 -20.38 -36.82 -4.27
N GLN A 278 -19.90 -35.98 -3.35
CA GLN A 278 -20.46 -35.89 -1.99
C GLN A 278 -21.74 -35.06 -1.91
N GLN A 279 -22.00 -34.16 -2.87
CA GLN A 279 -23.24 -33.37 -2.87
C GLN A 279 -24.47 -34.17 -3.33
N ASN A 280 -24.27 -35.34 -3.96
CA ASN A 280 -25.35 -36.22 -4.43
C ASN A 280 -25.66 -37.42 -3.52
N ASN A 281 -25.00 -37.56 -2.37
CA ASN A 281 -25.13 -38.75 -1.51
C ASN A 281 -25.50 -38.47 -0.04
N HIS A 282 -26.39 -37.49 0.19
CA HIS A 282 -27.12 -37.39 1.47
C HIS A 282 -28.63 -37.64 1.27
N PRO A 283 -29.10 -38.90 1.29
CA PRO A 283 -30.51 -39.16 1.53
C PRO A 283 -30.78 -39.15 3.04
N GLY A 284 -31.35 -38.05 3.54
CA GLY A 284 -32.23 -38.09 4.70
C GLY A 284 -31.83 -37.29 5.94
N ARG A 285 -32.88 -36.64 6.50
CA ARG A 285 -33.03 -36.05 7.86
C ARG A 285 -32.42 -34.63 8.03
N VAL A 286 -33.14 -33.58 8.44
CA VAL A 286 -34.38 -33.46 9.24
C VAL A 286 -35.15 -32.20 8.82
N ASN A 287 -36.44 -32.37 8.57
CA ASN A 287 -37.44 -31.30 8.57
C ASN A 287 -37.36 -30.52 9.88
N ASN A 288 -37.05 -29.23 9.84
CA ASN A 288 -37.52 -28.32 10.88
C ASN A 288 -37.96 -27.00 10.26
N HIS A 289 -39.25 -26.72 10.40
CA HIS A 289 -39.88 -25.44 10.10
C HIS A 289 -39.14 -24.32 10.83
N ARG A 290 -38.51 -23.40 10.09
CA ARG A 290 -38.27 -22.03 10.56
C ARG A 290 -38.71 -21.03 9.50
N ILE A 291 -39.49 -20.09 9.98
CA ILE A 291 -40.19 -19.02 9.27
C ILE A 291 -39.16 -18.07 8.62
N PRO A 292 -39.35 -17.62 7.38
CA PRO A 292 -38.44 -16.68 6.73
C PRO A 292 -38.73 -15.25 7.22
N GLY A 293 -37.81 -14.68 7.98
CA GLY A 293 -37.93 -13.29 8.43
C GLY A 293 -36.78 -12.80 9.30
N LEU A 294 -36.02 -11.84 8.75
CA LEU A 294 -35.05 -10.94 9.39
C LEU A 294 -33.73 -11.53 9.92
N GLY A 295 -32.63 -11.13 9.28
CA GLY A 295 -31.37 -10.84 9.99
C GLY A 295 -30.11 -11.64 9.64
N GLU A 296 -30.17 -12.63 8.73
CA GLU A 296 -29.05 -13.58 8.52
C GLU A 296 -28.05 -13.22 7.41
N GLY A 297 -28.10 -12.01 6.84
CA GLY A 297 -27.11 -11.61 5.82
C GLY A 297 -25.75 -11.20 6.42
N LEU A 298 -25.78 -10.49 7.55
CA LEU A 298 -24.56 -9.88 8.11
C LEU A 298 -23.78 -10.86 9.00
N HIS A 299 -24.47 -11.72 9.75
CA HIS A 299 -23.82 -12.74 10.59
C HIS A 299 -23.24 -13.89 9.76
N ALA A 300 -23.94 -14.34 8.71
CA ALA A 300 -23.41 -15.33 7.77
C ALA A 300 -22.21 -14.79 6.97
N ALA A 301 -22.24 -13.51 6.56
CA ALA A 301 -21.10 -12.87 5.91
C ALA A 301 -19.91 -12.66 6.87
N HIS A 302 -20.16 -12.32 8.14
CA HIS A 302 -19.11 -12.18 9.15
C HIS A 302 -18.48 -13.53 9.51
N GLN A 303 -19.28 -14.59 9.55
CA GLN A 303 -18.83 -15.96 9.80
C GLN A 303 -18.08 -16.54 8.59
N ALA A 304 -18.46 -16.19 7.37
CA ALA A 304 -17.71 -16.54 6.15
C ALA A 304 -16.35 -15.81 6.03
N ILE A 305 -16.22 -14.60 6.57
CA ILE A 305 -14.92 -13.89 6.65
C ILE A 305 -13.99 -14.53 7.68
N LEU A 306 -14.53 -15.00 8.81
CA LEU A 306 -13.76 -15.72 9.83
C LEU A 306 -13.34 -17.14 9.37
N GLN A 307 -14.06 -17.74 8.42
CA GLN A 307 -13.77 -19.07 7.85
C GLN A 307 -12.96 -19.05 6.54
N GLN A 308 -12.20 -17.98 6.24
CA GLN A 308 -11.27 -18.00 5.09
C GLN A 308 -10.04 -18.92 5.27
N GLY A 309 -9.95 -19.67 6.38
CA GLY A 309 -8.99 -20.75 6.53
C GLY A 309 -9.48 -22.01 5.81
N GLY A 310 -8.80 -22.40 4.73
CA GLY A 310 -9.06 -23.68 4.06
C GLY A 310 -8.99 -24.88 5.03
N PRO A 311 -9.58 -26.03 4.67
CA PRO A 311 -9.76 -27.17 5.56
C PRO A 311 -8.42 -27.63 6.15
N VAL A 312 -8.30 -27.60 7.48
CA VAL A 312 -7.12 -28.06 8.26
C VAL A 312 -7.04 -29.60 8.39
N GLY A 313 -7.80 -30.34 7.56
CA GLY A 313 -7.85 -31.79 7.56
C GLY A 313 -6.67 -32.44 6.83
N PHE A 314 -6.25 -33.62 7.30
CA PHE A 314 -5.35 -34.48 6.55
C PHE A 314 -6.05 -34.98 5.28
N GLN A 315 -5.71 -34.38 4.14
CA GLN A 315 -6.08 -34.95 2.84
C GLN A 315 -5.13 -36.12 2.48
N PRO A 316 -5.61 -37.22 1.90
CA PRO A 316 -4.70 -38.24 1.36
C PRO A 316 -3.93 -37.68 0.15
N TYR A 317 -2.73 -38.20 -0.12
CA TYR A 317 -2.00 -37.92 -1.36
C TYR A 317 -1.22 -39.15 -1.81
N HIS A 318 -1.05 -39.28 -3.12
CA HIS A 318 -0.24 -40.34 -3.70
C HIS A 318 1.25 -40.01 -3.57
N ARG A 319 2.02 -40.90 -2.93
CA ARG A 319 3.48 -40.76 -2.79
C ARG A 319 4.18 -41.48 -3.95
N PRO A 320 4.81 -40.76 -4.89
CA PRO A 320 5.53 -41.39 -5.99
C PRO A 320 6.82 -42.09 -5.57
N ILE A 321 7.30 -42.98 -6.43
CA ILE A 321 8.62 -43.61 -6.32
C ILE A 321 9.70 -42.51 -6.37
N ASN A 322 10.72 -42.61 -5.52
CA ASN A 322 11.79 -41.60 -5.36
C ASN A 322 11.30 -40.21 -4.88
N PHE A 323 10.25 -40.17 -4.06
CA PHE A 323 9.72 -38.95 -3.46
C PHE A 323 10.76 -37.93 -2.94
N PRO A 324 11.76 -38.28 -2.10
CA PRO A 324 12.70 -37.28 -1.58
C PRO A 324 13.56 -36.63 -2.67
N LEU A 325 13.95 -37.38 -3.71
CA LEU A 325 14.70 -36.83 -4.85
C LEU A 325 13.84 -35.86 -5.65
N LYS A 326 12.56 -36.19 -5.86
CA LYS A 326 11.60 -35.31 -6.54
C LYS A 326 11.38 -34.00 -5.78
N ILE A 327 11.34 -34.04 -4.44
CA ILE A 327 11.26 -32.82 -3.60
C ILE A 327 12.54 -31.98 -3.72
N ILE A 328 13.73 -32.60 -3.70
CA ILE A 328 14.99 -31.87 -3.92
C ILE A 328 14.99 -31.21 -5.30
N LEU A 329 14.57 -31.93 -6.34
CA LEU A 329 14.46 -31.40 -7.70
C LEU A 329 13.44 -30.26 -7.79
N LEU A 330 12.31 -30.36 -7.08
CA LEU A 330 11.32 -29.27 -6.98
C LEU A 330 11.94 -28.02 -6.34
N VAL A 331 12.71 -28.15 -5.26
CA VAL A 331 13.37 -27.02 -4.61
C VAL A 331 14.42 -26.39 -5.54
N VAL A 332 15.21 -27.19 -6.25
CA VAL A 332 16.18 -26.68 -7.23
C VAL A 332 15.47 -25.97 -8.38
N PHE A 333 14.39 -26.54 -8.91
CA PHE A 333 13.58 -25.92 -9.96
C PHE A 333 12.96 -24.60 -9.48
N MET A 334 12.43 -24.58 -8.25
CA MET A 334 11.91 -23.37 -7.60
C MET A 334 13.01 -22.29 -7.50
N CYS A 335 14.19 -22.64 -7.00
CA CYS A 335 15.33 -21.72 -6.91
C CYS A 335 15.72 -21.15 -8.28
N PHE A 336 15.77 -21.98 -9.32
CA PHE A 336 16.06 -21.53 -10.69
C PHE A 336 14.96 -20.59 -11.21
N THR A 337 13.69 -20.94 -11.03
CA THR A 337 12.57 -20.11 -11.49
C THR A 337 12.49 -18.77 -10.74
N LEU A 338 12.79 -18.76 -9.43
CA LEU A 338 12.87 -17.54 -8.62
C LEU A 338 14.04 -16.66 -9.07
N LEU A 339 15.19 -17.25 -9.37
CA LEU A 339 16.36 -16.54 -9.89
C LEU A 339 16.08 -15.91 -11.26
N LEU A 340 15.43 -16.66 -12.16
CA LEU A 340 15.05 -16.16 -13.48
C LEU A 340 14.00 -15.05 -13.37
N ALA A 341 12.98 -15.23 -12.52
CA ALA A 341 11.95 -14.23 -12.28
C ALA A 341 12.54 -12.95 -11.68
N SER A 342 13.48 -13.05 -10.74
CA SER A 342 14.16 -11.88 -10.17
C SER A 342 15.07 -11.18 -11.17
N LEU A 343 15.80 -11.93 -12.01
CA LEU A 343 16.58 -11.37 -13.12
C LEU A 343 15.69 -10.56 -14.08
N ILE A 344 14.55 -11.13 -14.49
CA ILE A 344 13.59 -10.43 -15.34
C ILE A 344 13.04 -9.19 -14.63
N CYS A 345 12.63 -9.32 -13.36
CA CYS A 345 12.05 -8.22 -12.60
C CYS A 345 13.03 -7.04 -12.39
N LEU A 346 14.32 -7.34 -12.19
CA LEU A 346 15.34 -6.30 -12.03
C LEU A 346 15.73 -5.68 -13.37
N THR A 347 15.85 -6.46 -14.45
CA THR A 347 16.38 -5.97 -15.73
C THR A 347 15.32 -5.40 -16.68
N LEU A 348 14.21 -6.13 -16.89
CA LEU A 348 13.27 -5.85 -17.97
C LEU A 348 12.51 -4.52 -17.76
N PRO A 349 11.97 -4.21 -16.57
CA PRO A 349 11.37 -2.90 -16.31
C PRO A 349 12.36 -1.74 -16.51
N VAL A 350 13.56 -1.84 -15.96
CA VAL A 350 14.56 -0.77 -16.07
C VAL A 350 15.02 -0.59 -17.51
N PHE A 351 15.26 -1.68 -18.24
CA PHE A 351 15.65 -1.62 -19.65
C PHE A 351 14.59 -0.93 -20.52
N VAL A 352 13.33 -1.36 -20.40
CA VAL A 352 12.20 -0.76 -21.13
C VAL A 352 12.01 0.69 -20.71
N GLY A 353 12.18 1.00 -19.42
CA GLY A 353 12.09 2.34 -18.87
C GLY A 353 13.15 3.29 -19.41
N ARG A 354 14.42 2.87 -19.43
CA ARG A 354 15.52 3.66 -20.01
C ARG A 354 15.32 3.90 -21.50
N TRP A 355 14.86 2.88 -22.23
CA TRP A 355 14.52 3.01 -23.65
C TRP A 355 13.37 4.01 -23.88
N LEU A 356 12.34 3.96 -23.04
CA LEU A 356 11.22 4.90 -23.11
C LEU A 356 11.66 6.34 -22.77
N MET A 357 12.46 6.50 -21.72
CA MET A 357 12.93 7.81 -21.28
C MET A 357 13.93 8.43 -22.26
N SER A 358 14.76 7.62 -22.93
CA SER A 358 15.68 8.14 -23.93
C SER A 358 14.98 8.73 -25.15
N PHE A 359 13.79 8.23 -25.49
CA PHE A 359 12.95 8.82 -26.53
C PHE A 359 12.46 10.22 -26.15
N TRP A 360 12.20 10.49 -24.86
CA TRP A 360 11.64 11.77 -24.40
C TRP A 360 12.69 12.78 -23.93
N MET A 361 13.70 12.35 -23.15
CA MET A 361 14.73 13.22 -22.55
C MET A 361 16.11 13.11 -23.22
N GLY A 362 16.24 12.32 -24.29
CA GLY A 362 17.52 12.10 -24.96
C GLY A 362 18.53 11.36 -24.08
N SER A 363 19.75 11.87 -23.95
CA SER A 363 20.83 11.27 -23.16
C SER A 363 20.91 11.75 -21.71
N ALA A 364 19.87 12.41 -21.19
CA ALA A 364 19.85 12.89 -19.81
C ALA A 364 19.79 11.71 -18.82
N MET A 365 20.57 11.80 -17.73
CA MET A 365 20.53 10.81 -16.67
C MET A 365 19.28 11.01 -15.82
N VAL A 366 18.32 10.09 -15.94
CA VAL A 366 17.06 10.10 -15.18
C VAL A 366 17.20 9.22 -13.95
N HIS A 367 16.57 9.62 -12.85
CA HIS A 367 16.51 8.80 -11.64
C HIS A 367 15.89 7.43 -11.95
N GLU A 368 16.58 6.36 -11.54
CA GLU A 368 16.22 5.01 -11.97
C GLU A 368 14.86 4.55 -11.46
N LEU A 369 14.41 5.09 -10.32
CA LEU A 369 13.06 4.86 -9.82
C LEU A 369 11.99 5.20 -10.87
N TYR A 370 12.16 6.31 -11.62
CA TYR A 370 11.22 6.69 -12.68
C TYR A 370 11.31 5.75 -13.89
N THR A 371 12.52 5.35 -14.26
CA THR A 371 12.73 4.40 -15.37
C THR A 371 12.13 3.03 -15.03
N ALA A 372 12.42 2.49 -13.84
CA ALA A 372 11.89 1.21 -13.36
C ALA A 372 10.36 1.23 -13.31
N ALA A 373 9.75 2.29 -12.76
CA ALA A 373 8.30 2.39 -12.67
C ALA A 373 7.62 2.54 -14.03
N SER A 374 8.11 3.44 -14.89
CA SER A 374 7.56 3.63 -16.23
C SER A 374 7.70 2.38 -17.09
N GLY A 375 8.84 1.71 -17.05
CA GLY A 375 9.05 0.45 -17.76
C GLY A 375 8.21 -0.70 -17.21
N LEU A 376 8.04 -0.81 -15.88
CA LEU A 376 7.12 -1.79 -15.27
C LEU A 376 5.69 -1.59 -15.79
N TYR A 377 5.23 -0.34 -15.91
CA TYR A 377 3.93 -0.02 -16.50
C TYR A 377 3.80 -0.43 -17.95
N VAL A 378 4.79 -0.10 -18.77
CA VAL A 378 4.79 -0.49 -20.19
C VAL A 378 4.74 -2.00 -20.33
N CYS A 379 5.51 -2.72 -19.51
CA CYS A 379 5.50 -4.18 -19.50
C CYS A 379 4.14 -4.74 -19.07
N TRP A 380 3.56 -4.21 -18.00
CA TRP A 380 2.24 -4.61 -17.52
C TRP A 380 1.13 -4.33 -18.55
N LEU A 381 1.13 -3.13 -19.16
CA LEU A 381 0.20 -2.76 -20.22
C LEU A 381 0.36 -3.65 -21.45
N SER A 382 1.59 -3.99 -21.82
CA SER A 382 1.87 -4.88 -22.95
C SER A 382 1.35 -6.30 -22.70
N ILE A 383 1.56 -6.85 -21.51
CA ILE A 383 1.02 -8.16 -21.12
C ILE A 383 -0.51 -8.12 -21.12
N ARG A 384 -1.11 -7.05 -20.60
CA ARG A 384 -2.56 -6.89 -20.58
C ARG A 384 -3.14 -6.74 -21.98
N ALA A 385 -2.49 -5.97 -22.85
CA ALA A 385 -2.89 -5.82 -24.23
C ALA A 385 -2.80 -7.16 -24.98
N ALA A 386 -1.69 -7.90 -24.82
CA ALA A 386 -1.50 -9.21 -25.44
C ALA A 386 -2.56 -10.22 -25.00
N THR A 387 -2.86 -10.30 -23.69
CA THR A 387 -3.89 -11.22 -23.18
C THR A 387 -5.29 -10.88 -23.69
N VAL A 388 -5.63 -9.59 -23.80
CA VAL A 388 -6.90 -9.13 -24.39
C VAL A 388 -6.95 -9.44 -25.88
N LEU A 389 -5.89 -9.17 -26.64
CA LEU A 389 -5.83 -9.45 -28.07
C LEU A 389 -5.96 -10.95 -28.37
N LEU A 390 -5.28 -11.80 -27.61
CA LEU A 390 -5.39 -13.26 -27.74
C LEU A 390 -6.82 -13.74 -27.42
N SER A 391 -7.51 -13.10 -26.48
CA SER A 391 -8.91 -13.43 -26.18
C SER A 391 -9.91 -13.01 -27.28
N TRP A 392 -9.57 -12.00 -28.08
CA TRP A 392 -10.43 -11.48 -29.15
C TRP A 392 -10.16 -12.12 -30.49
N MET A 393 -8.95 -12.63 -30.71
CA MET A 393 -8.54 -13.34 -31.93
C MET A 393 -9.54 -14.43 -32.40
N PRO A 394 -10.15 -15.26 -31.53
CA PRO A 394 -11.12 -16.27 -31.96
C PRO A 394 -12.52 -15.74 -32.31
N GLN A 395 -12.86 -14.48 -32.01
CA GLN A 395 -14.22 -13.94 -32.13
C GLN A 395 -14.56 -13.34 -33.51
N GLY A 396 -13.61 -13.30 -34.44
CA GLY A 396 -13.80 -12.81 -35.81
C GLY A 396 -13.57 -11.29 -35.99
N ARG A 397 -13.18 -10.89 -37.21
CA ARG A 397 -12.70 -9.52 -37.53
C ARG A 397 -13.75 -8.40 -37.34
N THR A 398 -15.03 -8.70 -37.57
CA THR A 398 -16.14 -7.73 -37.44
C THR A 398 -16.42 -7.36 -35.99
N VAL A 399 -16.42 -8.35 -35.09
CA VAL A 399 -16.57 -8.16 -33.65
C VAL A 399 -15.38 -7.38 -33.08
N ILE A 400 -14.17 -7.66 -33.58
CA ILE A 400 -12.96 -6.90 -33.22
C ILE A 400 -13.11 -5.43 -33.60
N MET A 401 -13.55 -5.12 -34.82
CA MET A 401 -13.73 -3.73 -35.26
C MET A 401 -14.76 -2.96 -34.43
N LEU A 402 -15.90 -3.61 -34.09
CA LEU A 402 -16.90 -3.02 -33.20
C LEU A 402 -16.33 -2.75 -31.80
N LYS A 403 -15.58 -3.71 -31.24
CA LYS A 403 -14.93 -3.54 -29.93
C LYS A 403 -13.88 -2.45 -29.97
N VAL A 404 -13.06 -2.36 -31.02
CA VAL A 404 -12.09 -1.29 -31.19
C VAL A 404 -12.80 0.07 -31.22
N HIS A 405 -13.92 0.21 -31.96
CA HIS A 405 -14.68 1.45 -31.98
C HIS A 405 -15.23 1.84 -30.59
N GLU A 406 -15.88 0.91 -29.88
CA GLU A 406 -16.36 1.13 -28.51
C GLU A 406 -15.22 1.56 -27.56
N TRP A 407 -14.08 0.87 -27.63
CA TRP A 407 -12.92 1.16 -26.79
C TRP A 407 -12.26 2.49 -27.15
N THR A 408 -12.15 2.85 -28.42
CA THR A 408 -11.59 4.16 -28.83
C THR A 408 -12.42 5.32 -28.28
N LEU A 409 -13.76 5.23 -28.33
CA LEU A 409 -14.64 6.24 -27.73
C LEU A 409 -14.52 6.28 -26.21
N MET A 410 -14.43 5.12 -25.56
CA MET A 410 -14.18 5.05 -24.11
C MET A 410 -12.84 5.70 -23.75
N ILE A 411 -11.76 5.35 -24.45
CA ILE A 411 -10.42 5.91 -24.25
C ILE A 411 -10.47 7.43 -24.42
N LEU A 412 -11.08 7.94 -25.49
CA LEU A 412 -11.19 9.37 -25.71
C LEU A 412 -11.92 10.08 -24.55
N LYS A 413 -13.06 9.54 -24.09
CA LYS A 413 -13.78 10.08 -22.92
C LYS A 413 -12.91 10.05 -21.66
N THR A 414 -12.21 8.95 -21.40
CA THR A 414 -11.31 8.82 -20.23
C THR A 414 -10.15 9.80 -20.29
N VAL A 415 -9.57 10.04 -21.48
CA VAL A 415 -8.47 10.99 -21.67
C VAL A 415 -8.94 12.41 -21.38
N VAL A 416 -10.12 12.81 -21.86
CA VAL A 416 -10.68 14.13 -21.55
C VAL A 416 -10.94 14.29 -20.05
N VAL A 417 -11.53 13.29 -19.40
CA VAL A 417 -11.75 13.31 -17.95
C VAL A 417 -10.43 13.36 -17.18
N ALA A 418 -9.44 12.57 -17.59
CA ALA A 418 -8.11 12.55 -16.97
C ALA A 418 -7.39 13.89 -17.14
N LEU A 419 -7.44 14.51 -18.31
CA LEU A 419 -6.87 15.84 -18.54
C LEU A 419 -7.48 16.87 -17.59
N LEU A 420 -8.81 16.86 -17.43
CA LEU A 420 -9.48 17.82 -16.54
C LEU A 420 -9.21 17.54 -15.06
N LEU A 421 -9.39 16.30 -14.62
CA LEU A 421 -9.34 15.94 -13.19
C LEU A 421 -7.94 15.67 -12.65
N ALA A 422 -7.03 15.14 -13.48
CA ALA A 422 -5.68 14.75 -13.06
C ALA A 422 -4.57 15.70 -13.57
N ALA A 423 -4.83 16.55 -14.57
CA ALA A 423 -3.87 17.57 -15.01
C ALA A 423 -4.30 18.98 -14.60
N VAL A 424 -5.45 19.47 -15.09
CA VAL A 424 -5.87 20.87 -14.92
C VAL A 424 -6.18 21.20 -13.46
N ILE A 425 -7.07 20.43 -12.80
CA ILE A 425 -7.43 20.72 -11.40
C ILE A 425 -6.21 20.66 -10.47
N PRO A 426 -5.35 19.61 -10.50
CA PRO A 426 -4.14 19.56 -9.71
C PRO A 426 -3.20 20.72 -9.99
N LEU A 427 -2.91 21.05 -11.25
CA LEU A 427 -2.02 22.16 -11.59
C LEU A 427 -2.50 23.49 -10.99
N LEU A 428 -3.79 23.81 -11.14
CA LEU A 428 -4.37 25.03 -10.58
C LEU A 428 -4.31 25.05 -9.04
N LEU A 429 -4.58 23.90 -8.43
CA LEU A 429 -4.58 23.77 -6.98
C LEU A 429 -3.16 23.88 -6.39
N GLY A 430 -2.18 23.26 -7.04
CA GLY A 430 -0.78 23.35 -6.66
C GLY A 430 -0.22 24.75 -6.82
N LEU A 431 -0.51 25.43 -7.95
CA LEU A 431 -0.15 26.83 -8.15
C LEU A 431 -0.75 27.73 -7.05
N LEU A 432 -2.02 27.49 -6.68
CA LEU A 432 -2.67 28.23 -5.61
C LEU A 432 -1.97 27.98 -4.26
N PHE A 433 -1.62 26.74 -3.96
CA PHE A 433 -0.89 26.40 -2.74
C PHE A 433 0.50 27.04 -2.69
N GLU A 434 1.25 27.02 -3.81
CA GLU A 434 2.54 27.67 -3.93
C GLU A 434 2.39 29.18 -3.62
N LEU A 435 1.43 29.87 -4.26
CA LEU A 435 1.20 31.30 -4.06
C LEU A 435 0.74 31.67 -2.65
N VAL A 436 -0.06 30.82 -1.99
CA VAL A 436 -0.64 31.11 -0.69
C VAL A 436 0.31 30.78 0.47
N ILE A 437 1.07 29.69 0.38
CA ILE A 437 1.85 29.16 1.51
C ILE A 437 3.33 29.17 1.20
N VAL A 438 3.76 28.51 0.13
CA VAL A 438 5.19 28.26 -0.11
C VAL A 438 5.93 29.54 -0.48
N ALA A 439 5.42 30.28 -1.46
CA ALA A 439 6.06 31.46 -2.00
C ALA A 439 6.27 32.55 -0.93
N PRO A 440 5.29 32.88 -0.06
CA PRO A 440 5.47 33.84 1.02
C PRO A 440 6.41 33.38 2.15
N LEU A 441 6.54 32.07 2.39
CA LEU A 441 7.40 31.51 3.43
C LEU A 441 8.84 31.26 2.96
N ARG A 442 9.02 30.88 1.69
CA ARG A 442 10.30 30.43 1.13
C ARG A 442 11.14 31.57 0.57
N VAL A 443 10.51 32.53 -0.10
CA VAL A 443 11.23 33.51 -0.92
C VAL A 443 11.22 34.88 -0.23
N PRO A 444 12.39 35.47 0.07
CA PRO A 444 12.51 36.85 0.56
C PRO A 444 11.90 37.87 -0.40
N LEU A 445 11.54 39.05 0.09
CA LEU A 445 10.90 40.10 -0.72
C LEU A 445 11.79 40.64 -1.85
N ASP A 446 13.11 40.51 -1.71
CA ASP A 446 14.09 41.00 -2.69
C ASP A 446 14.28 40.03 -3.88
N GLN A 447 13.67 38.85 -3.82
CA GLN A 447 13.80 37.79 -4.81
C GLN A 447 12.46 37.44 -5.45
N THR A 448 12.49 37.03 -6.72
CA THR A 448 11.29 36.60 -7.44
C THR A 448 11.06 35.10 -7.28
N PRO A 449 9.82 34.64 -7.03
CA PRO A 449 9.51 33.22 -7.08
C PRO A 449 9.68 32.67 -8.50
N LEU A 450 10.34 31.54 -8.62
CA LEU A 450 10.34 30.73 -9.84
C LEU A 450 9.30 29.62 -9.70
N PHE A 451 8.35 29.58 -10.63
CA PHE A 451 7.32 28.55 -10.68
C PHE A 451 7.71 27.47 -11.67
N TYR A 452 7.66 26.22 -11.21
CA TYR A 452 7.92 25.05 -12.04
C TYR A 452 6.60 24.28 -12.21
N PRO A 453 5.93 24.37 -13.38
CA PRO A 453 4.58 23.82 -13.57
C PRO A 453 4.44 22.35 -13.20
N TRP A 454 5.50 21.56 -13.40
CA TRP A 454 5.52 20.15 -13.00
C TRP A 454 5.54 19.94 -11.49
N GLN A 455 6.30 20.76 -10.74
CA GLN A 455 6.34 20.70 -9.27
C GLN A 455 5.00 21.14 -8.69
N ASP A 456 4.44 22.24 -9.21
CA ASP A 456 3.13 22.73 -8.82
C ASP A 456 2.06 21.66 -9.09
N TRP A 457 2.07 21.04 -10.27
CA TRP A 457 1.18 19.92 -10.58
C TRP A 457 1.31 18.75 -9.58
N ALA A 458 2.53 18.32 -9.25
CA ALA A 458 2.76 17.22 -8.32
C ALA A 458 2.24 17.54 -6.91
N LEU A 459 2.53 18.74 -6.39
CA LEU A 459 1.96 19.23 -5.14
C LEU A 459 0.43 19.28 -5.21
N GLY A 460 -0.12 19.73 -6.34
CA GLY A 460 -1.53 19.75 -6.61
C GLY A 460 -2.21 18.38 -6.54
N VAL A 461 -1.58 17.33 -7.07
CA VAL A 461 -2.11 15.95 -7.02
C VAL A 461 -2.21 15.47 -5.58
N LEU A 462 -1.18 15.71 -4.77
CA LEU A 462 -1.17 15.36 -3.35
C LEU A 462 -2.31 16.04 -2.60
N HIS A 463 -2.48 17.35 -2.79
CA HIS A 463 -3.55 18.10 -2.14
C HIS A 463 -4.94 17.71 -2.65
N ALA A 464 -5.11 17.45 -3.95
CA ALA A 464 -6.36 16.95 -4.51
C ALA A 464 -6.75 15.61 -3.88
N LYS A 465 -5.78 14.71 -3.64
CA LYS A 465 -6.00 13.43 -2.94
C LYS A 465 -6.45 13.64 -1.49
N ILE A 466 -5.81 14.55 -0.76
CA ILE A 466 -6.21 14.89 0.62
C ILE A 466 -7.63 15.46 0.64
N ILE A 467 -7.93 16.41 -0.24
CA ILE A 467 -9.27 17.02 -0.34
C ILE A 467 -10.30 15.96 -0.71
N ALA A 468 -10.02 15.07 -1.66
CA ALA A 468 -10.93 13.98 -2.02
C ALA A 468 -11.17 13.02 -0.83
N ALA A 469 -10.12 12.66 -0.08
CA ALA A 469 -10.26 11.80 1.11
C ALA A 469 -11.13 12.47 2.19
N ILE A 470 -10.88 13.73 2.51
CA ILE A 470 -11.70 14.51 3.46
C ILE A 470 -13.14 14.64 2.96
N THR A 471 -13.32 14.89 1.66
CA THR A 471 -14.63 14.98 1.01
C THR A 471 -15.43 13.70 1.16
N LEU A 472 -14.80 12.53 1.00
CA LEU A 472 -15.43 11.22 1.10
C LEU A 472 -15.69 10.81 2.56
N MET A 473 -14.80 11.15 3.49
CA MET A 473 -15.02 10.93 4.94
C MET A 473 -16.03 11.91 5.55
N GLY A 474 -16.24 13.06 4.91
CA GLY A 474 -17.11 14.12 5.38
C GLY A 474 -18.62 13.83 5.24
N PRO A 475 -19.46 14.80 5.66
CA PRO A 475 -20.91 14.69 5.58
C PRO A 475 -21.40 14.62 4.13
N GLN A 476 -22.66 14.22 3.94
CA GLN A 476 -23.29 14.18 2.61
C GLN A 476 -23.48 15.62 2.07
N TRP A 477 -22.63 15.98 1.11
CA TRP A 477 -22.60 17.27 0.42
C TRP A 477 -22.44 17.04 -1.08
N TRP A 478 -22.73 18.08 -1.87
CA TRP A 478 -22.83 17.95 -3.33
C TRP A 478 -21.57 17.32 -3.96
N LEU A 479 -20.37 17.71 -3.52
CA LEU A 479 -19.12 17.22 -4.09
C LEU A 479 -18.93 15.72 -3.84
N LYS A 480 -19.17 15.25 -2.61
CA LYS A 480 -19.14 13.81 -2.27
C LYS A 480 -20.12 13.03 -3.13
N THR A 481 -21.37 13.48 -3.25
CA THR A 481 -22.38 12.78 -4.04
C THR A 481 -22.01 12.66 -5.51
N VAL A 482 -21.38 13.69 -6.08
CA VAL A 482 -20.90 13.68 -7.47
C VAL A 482 -19.73 12.71 -7.63
N ILE A 483 -18.76 12.72 -6.71
CA ILE A 483 -17.60 11.80 -6.75
C ILE A 483 -18.06 10.34 -6.58
N GLU A 484 -18.94 10.06 -5.61
CA GLU A 484 -19.51 8.72 -5.38
C GLU A 484 -20.27 8.22 -6.61
N GLN A 485 -21.05 9.09 -7.26
CA GLN A 485 -21.76 8.74 -8.49
C GLN A 485 -20.80 8.43 -9.65
N VAL A 486 -19.74 9.23 -9.81
CA VAL A 486 -18.71 8.97 -10.83
C VAL A 486 -17.99 7.65 -10.57
N TYR A 487 -17.69 7.36 -9.30
CA TYR A 487 -17.09 6.09 -8.89
C TYR A 487 -18.03 4.90 -9.14
N ALA A 488 -19.32 5.03 -8.79
CA ALA A 488 -20.32 3.98 -8.96
C ALA A 488 -20.62 3.65 -10.44
N ASN A 489 -20.61 4.64 -11.33
CA ASN A 489 -20.79 4.43 -12.77
C ASN A 489 -19.62 3.65 -13.41
N GLY A 490 -18.43 3.73 -12.80
CA GLY A 490 -17.22 3.07 -13.27
C GLY A 490 -16.67 3.62 -14.60
N ILE A 491 -15.51 3.11 -15.02
CA ILE A 491 -14.78 3.60 -16.20
C ILE A 491 -15.47 3.24 -17.52
N ARG A 492 -16.24 2.14 -17.55
CA ARG A 492 -16.90 1.67 -18.78
C ARG A 492 -18.09 2.54 -19.19
N ASN A 493 -18.81 3.13 -18.24
CA ASN A 493 -20.01 3.93 -18.48
C ASN A 493 -19.81 5.39 -18.03
N ILE A 494 -18.73 6.03 -18.51
CA ILE A 494 -18.43 7.43 -18.20
C ILE A 494 -19.41 8.37 -18.91
N ASP A 495 -20.18 9.11 -18.12
CA ASP A 495 -20.93 10.28 -18.56
C ASP A 495 -20.04 11.54 -18.51
N LEU A 496 -19.42 11.84 -19.66
CA LEU A 496 -18.53 12.99 -19.80
C LEU A 496 -19.23 14.32 -19.49
N HIS A 497 -20.48 14.49 -19.96
CA HIS A 497 -21.21 15.73 -19.77
C HIS A 497 -21.52 15.96 -18.29
N PHE A 498 -21.92 14.90 -17.56
CA PHE A 498 -22.11 14.97 -16.11
C PHE A 498 -20.83 15.37 -15.39
N ILE A 499 -19.70 14.69 -15.66
CA ILE A 499 -18.42 14.98 -14.99
C ILE A 499 -17.96 16.43 -15.27
N VAL A 500 -17.99 16.86 -16.54
CA VAL A 500 -17.55 18.21 -16.90
C VAL A 500 -18.41 19.26 -16.22
N ARG A 501 -19.74 19.11 -16.27
CA ARG A 501 -20.67 20.15 -15.80
C ARG A 501 -20.86 20.17 -14.29
N ARG A 502 -20.85 19.00 -13.64
CA ARG A 502 -21.13 18.87 -12.20
C ARG A 502 -19.87 18.80 -11.35
N LEU A 503 -18.74 18.36 -11.88
CA LEU A 503 -17.49 18.23 -11.13
C LEU A 503 -16.41 19.19 -11.62
N ALA A 504 -15.96 19.03 -12.87
CA ALA A 504 -14.74 19.71 -13.34
C ALA A 504 -14.92 21.22 -13.47
N ALA A 505 -15.94 21.68 -14.21
CA ALA A 505 -16.13 23.11 -14.48
C ALA A 505 -16.36 23.94 -13.20
N PRO A 506 -17.22 23.55 -12.24
CA PRO A 506 -17.38 24.30 -11.00
C PRO A 506 -16.08 24.43 -10.19
N VAL A 507 -15.32 23.33 -10.08
CA VAL A 507 -14.06 23.32 -9.32
C VAL A 507 -12.99 24.16 -10.03
N ILE A 508 -12.83 23.99 -11.35
CA ILE A 508 -11.89 24.78 -12.16
C ILE A 508 -12.24 26.26 -12.08
N CYS A 509 -13.52 26.64 -12.20
CA CYS A 509 -13.94 28.04 -12.08
C CYS A 509 -13.61 28.62 -10.71
N VAL A 510 -13.86 27.90 -9.62
CA VAL A 510 -13.52 28.37 -8.27
C VAL A 510 -12.01 28.54 -8.11
N LEU A 511 -11.20 27.57 -8.55
CA LEU A 511 -9.74 27.65 -8.47
C LEU A 511 -9.19 28.81 -9.32
N LEU A 512 -9.69 28.98 -10.54
CA LEU A 512 -9.32 30.10 -11.40
C LEU A 512 -9.72 31.45 -10.77
N LEU A 513 -10.90 31.56 -10.18
CA LEU A 513 -11.29 32.79 -9.46
C LEU A 513 -10.34 33.07 -8.29
N CYS A 514 -9.99 32.05 -7.51
CA CYS A 514 -9.02 32.18 -6.42
C CYS A 514 -7.62 32.59 -6.89
N LEU A 515 -7.22 32.23 -8.11
CA LEU A 515 -5.94 32.60 -8.69
C LEU A 515 -5.95 33.99 -9.32
N CYS A 516 -6.99 34.30 -10.10
CA CYS A 516 -7.09 35.53 -10.89
C CYS A 516 -7.50 36.75 -10.05
N LEU A 517 -8.37 36.59 -9.04
CA LEU A 517 -8.85 37.74 -8.26
C LEU A 517 -7.72 38.43 -7.46
N PRO A 518 -6.85 37.73 -6.72
CA PRO A 518 -5.71 38.36 -6.05
C PRO A 518 -4.72 38.97 -7.06
N TYR A 519 -4.48 38.28 -8.19
CA TYR A 519 -3.58 38.77 -9.25
C TYR A 519 -4.05 40.09 -9.84
N THR A 520 -5.33 40.19 -10.20
CA THR A 520 -5.93 41.40 -10.78
C THR A 520 -5.95 42.56 -9.78
N VAL A 521 -6.19 42.29 -8.49
CA VAL A 521 -6.10 43.33 -7.45
C VAL A 521 -4.64 43.80 -7.28
N SER A 522 -3.68 42.89 -7.20
CA SER A 522 -2.27 43.23 -7.04
C SER A 522 -1.70 43.98 -8.26
N LYS A 523 -1.78 43.42 -9.47
CA LYS A 523 -1.17 44.01 -10.67
C LYS A 523 -2.03 45.06 -11.39
N GLY A 524 -3.33 45.09 -11.13
CA GLY A 524 -4.24 46.07 -11.72
C GLY A 524 -4.53 47.24 -10.80
N VAL A 525 -5.10 46.97 -9.62
CA VAL A 525 -5.60 48.02 -8.71
C VAL A 525 -4.49 48.74 -7.97
N THR A 526 -3.45 48.05 -7.49
CA THR A 526 -2.38 48.71 -6.73
C THR A 526 -1.56 49.76 -7.51
N PRO A 527 -1.16 49.53 -8.79
CA PRO A 527 -0.47 50.57 -9.54
C PRO A 527 -1.38 51.74 -9.91
N LEU A 528 -2.69 51.50 -10.13
CA LEU A 528 -3.67 52.57 -10.36
C LEU A 528 -3.80 53.53 -9.16
N LEU A 529 -3.51 53.05 -7.94
CA LEU A 529 -3.51 53.86 -6.72
C LEU A 529 -2.18 54.63 -6.48
N GLY A 530 -1.20 54.54 -7.38
CA GLY A 530 0.06 55.27 -7.27
C GLY A 530 0.99 54.80 -6.14
N VAL A 531 0.86 53.53 -5.72
CA VAL A 531 1.60 52.95 -4.59
C VAL A 531 3.07 52.72 -4.97
N GLN A 532 4.00 52.95 -4.03
CA GLN A 532 5.44 52.71 -4.23
C GLN A 532 5.76 51.24 -4.60
N PRO A 533 6.81 50.98 -5.40
CA PRO A 533 7.12 49.64 -5.91
C PRO A 533 7.38 48.60 -4.82
N GLU A 534 8.01 48.98 -3.70
CA GLU A 534 8.24 48.10 -2.55
C GLU A 534 6.94 47.66 -1.86
N MET A 535 5.95 48.55 -1.82
CA MET A 535 4.64 48.24 -1.27
C MET A 535 3.83 47.37 -2.25
N GLN A 536 4.03 47.51 -3.57
CA GLN A 536 3.40 46.63 -4.56
C GLN A 536 3.89 45.18 -4.44
N THR A 537 5.20 44.95 -4.26
CA THR A 537 5.74 43.60 -4.04
C THR A 537 5.24 43.00 -2.73
N LEU A 538 5.10 43.81 -1.67
CA LEU A 538 4.51 43.38 -0.41
C LEU A 538 3.04 42.95 -0.56
N VAL A 539 2.24 43.72 -1.31
CA VAL A 539 0.83 43.39 -1.60
C VAL A 539 0.74 42.12 -2.43
N GLU A 540 1.57 41.97 -3.47
CA GLU A 540 1.65 40.77 -4.30
C GLU A 540 1.91 39.50 -3.47
N ARG A 541 2.78 39.60 -2.46
CA ARG A 541 3.12 38.46 -1.59
C ARG A 541 2.05 38.11 -0.55
N ARG A 542 1.29 39.10 -0.07
CA ARG A 542 0.36 38.92 1.06
C ARG A 542 -1.10 38.78 0.65
N ILE A 543 -1.48 39.20 -0.54
CA ILE A 543 -2.88 39.21 -0.97
C ILE A 543 -3.50 37.81 -1.06
N TYR A 544 -2.71 36.82 -1.50
CA TYR A 544 -3.13 35.41 -1.58
C TYR A 544 -3.43 34.81 -0.18
N PRO A 545 -2.48 34.82 0.79
CA PRO A 545 -2.77 34.40 2.16
C PRO A 545 -3.91 35.18 2.82
N PHE A 546 -3.98 36.50 2.60
CA PHE A 546 -5.01 37.34 3.18
C PHE A 546 -6.41 36.95 2.71
N LEU A 547 -6.61 36.79 1.40
CA LEU A 547 -7.92 36.40 0.85
C LEU A 547 -8.32 34.98 1.28
N LEU A 548 -7.38 34.05 1.39
CA LEU A 548 -7.66 32.72 1.94
C LEU A 548 -8.13 32.83 3.40
N MET A 549 -7.44 33.61 4.23
CA MET A 549 -7.82 33.82 5.63
C MET A 549 -9.22 34.40 5.75
N VAL A 550 -9.56 35.42 4.94
CA VAL A 550 -10.91 35.99 4.89
C VAL A 550 -11.94 34.94 4.48
N PHE A 551 -11.67 34.14 3.46
CA PHE A 551 -12.56 33.06 3.03
C PHE A 551 -12.80 32.01 4.12
N ILE A 552 -11.73 31.57 4.81
CA ILE A 552 -11.82 30.61 5.92
C ILE A 552 -12.65 31.20 7.07
N LEU A 553 -12.42 32.47 7.43
CA LEU A 553 -13.19 33.15 8.47
C LEU A 553 -14.69 33.23 8.12
N LEU A 554 -15.02 33.59 6.87
CA LEU A 554 -16.40 33.60 6.39
C LEU A 554 -17.02 32.20 6.41
N ALA A 555 -16.26 31.17 6.02
CA ALA A 555 -16.72 29.79 6.06
C ALA A 555 -17.01 29.33 7.50
N ILE A 556 -16.10 29.59 8.45
CA ILE A 556 -16.28 29.30 9.88
C ILE A 556 -17.50 30.06 10.42
N LEU A 557 -17.63 31.35 10.11
CA LEU A 557 -18.76 32.16 10.56
C LEU A 557 -20.09 31.61 10.02
N SER A 558 -20.14 31.25 8.74
CA SER A 558 -21.33 30.64 8.12
C SER A 558 -21.67 29.28 8.75
N PHE A 559 -20.65 28.48 9.09
CA PHE A 559 -20.82 27.21 9.77
C PHE A 559 -21.36 27.41 11.19
N GLN A 560 -20.78 28.34 11.95
CA GLN A 560 -21.23 28.70 13.29
C GLN A 560 -22.69 29.17 13.27
N ILE A 561 -23.06 30.08 12.36
CA ILE A 561 -24.46 30.53 12.18
C ILE A 561 -25.39 29.34 11.93
N ARG A 562 -24.97 28.38 11.09
CA ARG A 562 -25.76 27.18 10.81
C ARG A 562 -25.90 26.27 12.04
N GLN A 563 -24.85 26.11 12.84
CA GLN A 563 -24.92 25.36 14.10
C GLN A 563 -25.82 26.06 15.13
N PHE A 564 -25.70 27.38 15.27
CA PHE A 564 -26.60 28.18 16.12
C PHE A 564 -28.06 28.05 15.67
N LYS A 565 -28.32 28.09 14.37
CA LYS A 565 -29.68 27.90 13.84
C LYS A 565 -30.22 26.51 14.17
N ARG A 566 -29.40 25.46 14.00
CA ARG A 566 -29.79 24.09 14.36
C ARG A 566 -30.06 23.93 15.86
N LEU A 567 -29.19 24.51 16.70
CA LEU A 567 -29.36 24.50 18.14
C LEU A 567 -30.64 25.24 18.55
N TYR A 568 -30.88 26.42 17.97
CA TYR A 568 -32.09 27.20 18.19
C TYR A 568 -33.35 26.42 17.78
N GLU A 569 -33.36 25.82 16.59
CA GLU A 569 -34.46 24.98 16.11
C GLU A 569 -34.68 23.77 17.03
N HIS A 570 -33.60 23.14 17.51
CA HIS A 570 -33.69 22.02 18.45
C HIS A 570 -34.31 22.42 19.79
N ILE A 571 -33.83 23.51 20.41
CA ILE A 571 -34.40 24.04 21.67
C ILE A 571 -35.86 24.46 21.47
N LYS A 572 -36.17 25.12 20.35
CA LYS A 572 -37.53 25.52 20.01
C LYS A 572 -38.45 24.31 19.86
N ASN A 573 -37.99 23.27 19.17
CA ASN A 573 -38.78 22.06 19.00
C ASN A 573 -38.96 21.35 20.35
N ASP A 574 -37.91 21.17 21.14
CA ASP A 574 -38.00 20.50 22.45
C ASP A 574 -39.00 21.17 23.41
N LYS A 575 -39.04 22.51 23.42
CA LYS A 575 -39.89 23.27 24.35
C LYS A 575 -41.31 23.55 23.83
N TYR A 576 -41.51 23.61 22.51
CA TYR A 576 -42.77 24.09 21.92
C TYR A 576 -43.42 23.13 20.91
N LEU A 577 -42.79 22.00 20.59
CA LEU A 577 -43.34 21.02 19.64
C LEU A 577 -44.32 20.08 20.36
N VAL A 578 -45.62 20.36 20.21
CA VAL A 578 -46.70 19.52 20.79
C VAL A 578 -46.91 18.22 20.01
N GLY A 579 -46.51 18.18 18.72
CA GLY A 579 -46.55 16.98 17.89
C GLY A 579 -46.15 17.25 16.43
N GLN A 580 -45.72 16.22 15.71
CA GLN A 580 -45.41 16.31 14.28
C GLN A 580 -46.51 15.60 13.48
N ARG A 581 -47.12 16.31 12.52
CA ARG A 581 -48.03 15.70 11.54
C ARG A 581 -47.27 15.50 10.24
N LEU A 582 -47.03 14.24 9.87
CA LEU A 582 -46.46 13.90 8.57
C LEU A 582 -47.48 14.26 7.48
N VAL A 583 -47.14 15.23 6.65
CA VAL A 583 -47.91 15.57 5.45
C VAL A 583 -47.24 14.87 4.29
N ASN A 584 -47.88 13.81 3.79
CA ASN A 584 -47.47 13.20 2.52
C ASN A 584 -47.70 14.24 1.42
N TYR A 585 -46.61 14.76 0.87
CA TYR A 585 -46.67 15.60 -0.32
C TYR A 585 -46.98 14.70 -1.52
N GLU A 586 -48.25 14.58 -1.88
CA GLU A 586 -48.61 14.07 -3.20
C GLU A 586 -48.15 15.09 -4.23
N ARG A 587 -47.17 14.69 -5.05
CA ARG A 587 -46.72 15.48 -6.18
C ARG A 587 -47.91 15.59 -7.13
N LYS A 588 -48.46 16.80 -7.30
CA LYS A 588 -49.58 17.10 -8.18
C LYS A 588 -49.22 16.73 -9.64
N ALA A 589 -49.39 15.46 -10.00
CA ALA A 589 -49.33 15.01 -11.38
C ALA A 589 -50.59 15.57 -12.05
N GLY A 590 -50.39 16.46 -13.04
CA GLY A 590 -51.49 17.09 -13.75
C GLY A 590 -52.44 16.06 -14.35
N ARG A 591 -53.66 16.02 -13.83
CA ARG A 591 -54.84 15.47 -14.51
C ARG A 591 -56.01 16.39 -14.21
N SER A 592 -56.34 17.22 -15.18
CA SER A 592 -57.65 17.84 -15.32
C SER A 592 -58.69 16.74 -15.42
N VAL A 593 -59.49 16.53 -14.37
CA VAL A 593 -60.74 15.78 -14.47
C VAL A 593 -61.85 16.79 -14.38
N SER A 594 -62.54 16.93 -15.51
CA SER A 594 -63.76 17.71 -15.72
C SER A 594 -64.86 17.27 -14.78
N SER A 595 -65.53 18.25 -14.18
CA SER A 595 -66.79 18.12 -13.46
C SER A 595 -67.88 17.53 -14.35
N SER A 596 -68.50 16.44 -13.90
CA SER A 596 -69.87 16.07 -14.31
C SER A 596 -70.69 15.77 -13.06
N SER A 597 -71.55 16.72 -12.75
CA SER A 597 -72.67 16.64 -11.82
C SER A 597 -73.60 15.47 -12.17
N TYR A 598 -73.90 14.61 -11.21
CA TYR A 598 -75.16 13.87 -11.17
C TYR A 598 -75.69 13.83 -9.73
N SER A 599 -76.82 14.50 -9.57
CA SER A 599 -77.75 14.39 -8.47
C SER A 599 -78.49 13.05 -8.53
N THR A 600 -78.60 12.36 -7.40
CA THR A 600 -79.78 11.54 -7.10
C THR A 600 -80.00 11.51 -5.59
N SER A 601 -81.17 12.00 -5.23
CA SER A 601 -81.80 11.99 -3.92
C SER A 601 -82.26 10.59 -3.51
N SER A 602 -82.04 10.22 -2.26
CA SER A 602 -82.94 9.47 -1.38
C SER A 602 -82.52 9.74 0.06
#